data_AF-A0A7C6UAU4-F1
#
_entry.id   AF-A0A7C6UAU4-F1
#
_cell.length_a   1.000
_cell.length_b   1.000
_cell.length_c   1.000
_cell.angle_alpha   90.00
_cell.angle_beta   90.00
_cell.angle_gamma   90.00
#
_symmetry.space_group_name_H-M   'P 1'
#
loop_
_entity.id
_entity.type
_entity.pdbx_description
1 polymer ?
#
loop_
_entity_poly.entity_id
_entity_poly.type
_entity_poly.pdbx_seq_one_letter_code
_entity_poly.pdbx_strand_id
1 'polypeptide(L)' 'DQEVRRLILDGASAEKILVAALRQGMVTMLHDGLRRIEKGHTTLDEVVRVAFDSAFAESALIDIKSARPAG' A
#
# COMPACT_ATOMS: atom_id res chain seq x y z
N ASP A 1 -18.19 -3.14 -10.05
CA ASP A 1 -18.45 -2.55 -8.72
C ASP A 1 -19.36 -1.33 -8.88
N GLN A 2 -20.61 -1.42 -8.44
CA GLN A 2 -21.58 -0.32 -8.56
C GLN A 2 -21.47 0.71 -7.43
N GLU A 3 -21.12 0.28 -6.21
CA GLU A 3 -21.02 1.14 -5.03
C GLU A 3 -19.79 2.05 -5.11
N VAL A 4 -18.62 1.49 -5.43
CA VAL A 4 -17.38 2.27 -5.59
C VAL A 4 -17.53 3.28 -6.74
N ARG A 5 -18.13 2.85 -7.86
CA ARG A 5 -18.40 3.75 -9.00
C ARG A 5 -19.29 4.92 -8.59
N ARG A 6 -20.35 4.65 -7.82
CA ARG A 6 -21.24 5.69 -7.33
C ARG A 6 -20.52 6.66 -6.39
N LEU A 7 -19.74 6.14 -5.43
CA LEU A 7 -18.96 6.97 -4.51
C LEU A 7 -17.99 7.91 -5.24
N ILE A 8 -17.38 7.44 -6.34
CA ILE A 8 -16.53 8.27 -7.20
C ILE A 8 -17.34 9.39 -7.87
N LEU A 9 -18.48 9.06 -8.48
CA LEU A 9 -19.34 10.05 -9.15
C LEU A 9 -19.91 11.08 -8.18
N ASP A 10 -20.19 10.67 -6.94
CA ASP A 10 -20.70 11.53 -5.86
C ASP A 10 -19.59 12.36 -5.19
N GLY A 11 -18.32 12.24 -5.64
CA GLY A 11 -17.19 12.98 -5.07
C GLY A 11 -16.90 12.61 -3.61
N ALA A 12 -17.14 11.37 -3.22
CA ALA A 12 -16.89 10.91 -1.87
C ALA A 12 -15.40 10.99 -1.51
N SER A 13 -15.11 11.08 -0.21
CA SER A 13 -13.72 11.07 0.27
C SER A 13 -13.00 9.77 -0.10
N ALA A 14 -11.67 9.87 -0.26
CA ALA A 14 -10.83 8.72 -0.55
C ALA A 14 -10.99 7.60 0.49
N GLU A 15 -11.19 7.96 1.77
CA GLU A 15 -11.46 7.01 2.85
C GLU A 15 -12.75 6.20 2.62
N LYS A 16 -13.85 6.86 2.23
CA LYS A 16 -15.13 6.18 1.95
C LYS A 16 -14.99 5.23 0.77
N ILE A 17 -14.29 5.65 -0.28
CA ILE A 17 -14.01 4.82 -1.45
C ILE A 17 -13.16 3.60 -1.07
N LEU A 18 -12.12 3.80 -0.25
CA LEU A 18 -11.25 2.73 0.24
C LEU A 18 -12.03 1.70 1.06
N VAL A 19 -12.86 2.14 2.01
CA VAL A 19 -13.67 1.24 2.83
C VAL A 19 -14.62 0.41 1.97
N ALA A 20 -15.30 1.02 0.99
CA ALA A 20 -16.19 0.30 0.08
C ALA A 20 -15.42 -0.73 -0.77
N ALA A 21 -14.26 -0.35 -1.31
CA ALA A 21 -13.40 -1.25 -2.08
C ALA A 21 -12.96 -2.47 -1.26
N LEU A 22 -12.51 -2.26 -0.02
CA LEU A 22 -12.09 -3.34 0.89
C LEU A 22 -13.24 -4.30 1.21
N ARG A 23 -14.45 -3.77 1.46
CA ARG A 23 -15.65 -4.60 1.72
C ARG A 23 -16.03 -5.49 0.54
N GLN A 24 -15.66 -5.10 -0.68
CA GLN A 24 -15.91 -5.87 -1.89
C GLN A 24 -14.76 -6.82 -2.26
N GLY A 25 -13.78 -6.99 -1.37
CA GLY A 25 -12.67 -7.93 -1.54
C GLY A 25 -11.49 -7.37 -2.32
N MET A 26 -11.45 -6.06 -2.60
CA MET A 26 -10.19 -5.44 -3.02
C MET A 26 -9.20 -5.47 -1.86
N VAL A 27 -7.91 -5.52 -2.20
CA VAL A 27 -6.82 -5.47 -1.23
C VAL A 27 -5.98 -4.23 -1.48
N THR A 28 -5.29 -3.73 -0.44
CA THR A 28 -4.36 -2.62 -0.62
C THR A 28 -3.10 -3.06 -1.35
N MET A 29 -2.41 -2.12 -2.00
CA MET A 29 -1.10 -2.40 -2.62
C MET A 29 -0.09 -2.96 -1.62
N LEU A 30 -0.11 -2.47 -0.37
CA LEU A 30 0.73 -3.00 0.71
C LEU A 30 0.41 -4.48 1.00
N HIS A 31 -0.87 -4.83 1.14
CA HIS A 31 -1.27 -6.21 1.40
C HIS A 31 -0.90 -7.16 0.25
N ASP A 32 -1.09 -6.73 -1.00
CA ASP A 32 -0.64 -7.51 -2.16
C ASP A 32 0.88 -7.67 -2.18
N GLY A 33 1.61 -6.59 -1.92
CA GLY A 33 3.06 -6.58 -1.83
C GLY A 33 3.60 -7.56 -0.78
N LEU A 34 3.03 -7.56 0.43
CA LEU A 34 3.42 -8.49 1.49
C LEU A 34 3.22 -9.96 1.06
N ARG A 35 2.08 -10.28 0.43
CA ARG A 35 1.81 -11.63 -0.11
C ARG A 35 2.79 -12.04 -1.20
N ARG A 36 3.30 -11.08 -1.99
CA ARG A 36 4.30 -11.32 -3.03
C ARG A 36 5.69 -11.52 -2.44
N ILE A 37 6.04 -10.83 -1.35
CA ILE A 37 7.28 -11.05 -0.60
C ILE A 37 7.32 -12.47 -0.04
N GLU A 38 6.24 -12.93 0.59
CA GLU A 38 6.13 -14.29 1.13
C GLU A 38 6.34 -15.38 0.05
N LYS A 39 5.98 -15.08 -1.19
CA LYS A 39 6.17 -15.98 -2.35
C LYS A 39 7.52 -15.81 -3.05
N GLY A 40 8.36 -14.88 -2.60
CA GLY A 40 9.65 -14.58 -3.23
C GLY A 40 9.54 -13.88 -4.59
N HIS A 41 8.41 -13.25 -4.90
CA HIS A 41 8.18 -12.58 -6.19
C HIS A 41 8.61 -11.11 -6.23
N THR A 42 8.86 -10.50 -5.07
CA THR A 42 9.27 -9.10 -4.93
C THR A 42 10.03 -8.93 -3.61
N THR A 43 10.62 -7.76 -3.43
CA THR A 43 11.36 -7.37 -2.22
C THR A 43 10.60 -6.36 -1.38
N LEU A 44 10.97 -6.25 -0.10
CA LEU A 44 10.42 -5.23 0.80
C LEU A 44 10.64 -3.81 0.27
N ASP A 45 11.83 -3.54 -0.28
CA ASP A 45 12.20 -2.23 -0.82
C ASP A 45 11.27 -1.80 -1.98
N GLU A 46 10.98 -2.72 -2.89
CA GLU A 46 10.05 -2.49 -4.00
C GLU A 46 8.63 -2.22 -3.51
N VAL A 47 8.14 -2.99 -2.53
CA VAL A 47 6.79 -2.83 -1.98
C VAL A 47 6.65 -1.49 -1.29
N VAL A 48 7.63 -1.08 -0.49
CA VAL A 48 7.61 0.21 0.21
C VAL A 48 7.59 1.36 -0.79
N ARG A 49 8.41 1.29 -1.84
CA ARG A 49 8.48 2.32 -2.90
C ARG A 49 7.17 2.50 -3.67
N VAL A 50 6.38 1.44 -3.84
CA VAL A 50 5.14 1.47 -4.63
C VAL A 50 3.90 1.72 -3.77
N ALA A 51 3.87 1.16 -2.56
CA ALA A 51 2.70 1.25 -1.69
C ALA A 51 2.58 2.59 -0.95
N PHE A 52 3.72 3.28 -0.75
CA PHE A 52 3.77 4.58 -0.11
C PHE A 52 4.15 5.65 -1.11
N ASP A 53 3.72 6.89 -0.83
CA ASP A 53 4.18 8.04 -1.60
C ASP A 53 5.71 8.04 -1.67
N SER A 54 6.26 8.28 -2.85
CA SER A 54 7.69 8.22 -3.15
C SER A 54 8.54 9.01 -2.15
N ALA A 55 8.07 10.18 -1.68
CA ALA A 55 8.76 10.98 -0.67
C ALA A 55 8.77 10.32 0.72
N PHE A 56 7.68 9.66 1.10
CA PHE A 56 7.59 8.93 2.38
C PHE A 56 8.38 7.62 2.35
N ALA A 57 8.32 6.91 1.21
CA ALA A 57 9.02 5.65 1.00
C ALA A 57 10.54 5.81 1.09
N GLU A 58 11.08 6.88 0.50
CA GLU A 58 12.53 7.15 0.53
C GLU A 58 13.04 7.38 1.96
N SER A 59 12.31 8.16 2.77
CA SER A 59 12.61 8.35 4.20
C SER A 59 12.52 7.05 5.01
N ALA A 60 11.42 6.30 4.85
CA ALA A 60 11.19 5.06 5.60
C ALA A 60 12.27 4.00 5.29
N LEU A 61 12.73 3.90 4.05
CA LEU A 61 13.81 2.99 3.66
C LEU A 61 15.17 3.38 4.26
N ILE A 62 15.45 4.67 4.40
CA ILE A 62 16.66 5.19 5.07
C ILE A 62 16.63 4.83 6.56
N ASP A 63 15.48 5.00 7.21
CA ASP A 63 15.31 4.68 8.64
C ASP A 63 15.51 3.18 8.89
N ILE A 64 14.94 2.31 8.05
CA ILE A 64 15.12 0.84 8.17
C ILE A 64 16.57 0.41 7.90
N LYS A 65 17.22 0.98 6.88
CA LYS A 65 18.62 0.64 6.53
C LYS A 65 19.62 1.16 7.57
N SER A 66 19.33 2.29 8.21
CA SER A 66 20.16 2.88 9.27
C SER A 66 19.96 2.25 10.64
N ALA A 67 18.80 1.61 10.89
CA ALA A 67 18.52 0.86 12.12
C ALA A 67 19.26 -0.48 12.24
N ARG A 68 20.24 -0.79 11.37
CA ARG A 68 21.12 -1.95 11.57
C ARG A 68 22.00 -1.67 12.80
N PRO A 69 21.92 -2.46 13.90
CA PRO A 69 22.83 -2.26 15.02
C PRO A 69 24.26 -2.48 14.54
N ALA A 70 25.17 -1.59 14.95
CA ALA A 70 26.59 -1.89 14.91
C ALA A 70 26.83 -3.11 15.81
N GLY A 71 27.02 -4.27 15.20
CA GLY A 71 27.22 -5.56 15.87
C GLY A 71 27.57 -6.62 14.87
#